data_AF-A0A9N8LHT0-F1
#
_entry.id   AF-A0A9N8LHT0-F1
#
_cell.length_a   1.000
_cell.length_b   1.000
_cell.length_c   1.000
_cell.angle_alpha   90.00
_cell.angle_beta   90.00
_cell.angle_gamma   90.00
#
_symmetry.space_group_name_H-M   'P 1'
#
loop_
_entity.id
_entity.type
_entity.pdbx_description
1 polymer ?
#
loop_
_entity_poly.entity_id
_entity_poly.type
_entity_poly.pdbx_seq_one_letter_code
_entity_poly.pdbx_strand_id
1 'polypeptide(L)'
;QRPSPSTDPLRSLVLEADLRRQIQSNIAHHRMVGSYLGRRHAGGLPVRGQRTKTNANTAGKLNRIERRAYSTVAGAVGGGLFSLGSTGSAGLFGLLGRR
;
A
#
# COMPACT_ATOMS: atom_id res chain seq x y z
N GLN A 1 21.47 22.41 20.65
CA GLN A 1 20.28 23.27 20.51
C GLN A 1 19.39 22.63 19.45
N ARG A 2 18.21 22.11 19.81
CA ARG A 2 17.23 21.62 18.83
C ARG A 2 16.43 22.84 18.36
N PRO A 3 16.27 23.08 17.05
CA PRO A 3 15.48 24.21 16.58
C PRO A 3 14.04 24.10 17.13
N SER A 4 13.46 25.25 17.51
CA SER A 4 12.08 25.31 17.97
C SER A 4 11.13 24.89 16.83
N PRO A 5 9.97 24.27 17.13
CA PRO A 5 9.05 23.74 16.12
C PRO A 5 8.46 24.82 15.18
N SER A 6 8.64 26.11 15.51
CA SER A 6 8.25 27.26 14.69
C SER A 6 9.22 27.56 13.54
N THR A 7 10.48 27.11 13.64
CA THR A 7 11.56 27.41 12.68
C THR A 7 12.03 26.12 11.99
N ASP A 8 11.09 25.25 11.65
CA ASP A 8 11.39 24.07 10.83
C ASP A 8 11.18 24.42 9.34
N PRO A 9 12.24 24.49 8.52
CA PRO A 9 12.12 24.81 7.09
C PRO A 9 11.25 23.79 6.33
N LEU A 10 11.11 22.57 6.86
CA LEU A 10 10.37 21.49 6.22
C LEU A 10 8.86 21.71 6.20
N ARG A 11 8.31 22.55 7.10
CA ARG A 11 6.87 22.82 7.16
C ARG A 11 6.32 23.56 5.94
N SER A 12 7.17 24.29 5.23
CA SER A 12 6.79 25.01 4.00
C SER A 12 6.67 24.10 2.79
N LEU A 13 7.22 22.89 2.86
CA LEU A 13 7.29 21.96 1.75
C LEU A 13 6.11 20.98 1.79
N VAL A 14 5.64 20.59 0.60
CA VAL A 14 4.64 19.53 0.46
C VAL A 14 5.34 18.19 0.73
N LEU A 15 5.18 17.67 1.94
CA LEU A 15 5.85 16.45 2.38
C LEU A 15 4.84 15.33 2.64
N GLU A 16 5.35 14.11 2.50
CA GLU A 16 4.73 12.85 2.92
C GLU A 16 3.22 12.73 2.68
N ALA A 17 2.39 13.11 3.65
CA ALA A 17 0.94 12.94 3.62
C ALA A 17 0.30 13.76 2.49
N ASP A 18 0.72 15.01 2.31
CA ASP A 18 0.10 15.90 1.33
C ASP A 18 0.49 15.49 -0.09
N LEU A 19 1.75 15.10 -0.29
CA LEU A 19 2.21 14.56 -1.57
C LEU A 19 1.49 13.24 -1.92
N ARG A 20 1.28 12.36 -0.94
CA ARG A 20 0.54 11.10 -1.13
C ARG A 20 -0.92 11.36 -1.54
N ARG A 21 -1.59 12.30 -0.87
CA ARG A 21 -2.97 12.71 -1.19
C ARG A 21 -3.06 13.27 -2.60
N GLN A 22 -2.13 14.13 -3.00
CA GLN A 22 -2.08 14.68 -4.37
C GLN A 22 -1.93 13.57 -5.42
N ILE A 23 -1.01 12.63 -5.21
CA ILE A 23 -0.80 11.50 -6.15
C ILE A 23 -2.04 10.60 -6.24
N GLN A 24 -2.66 10.28 -5.10
CA GLN A 24 -3.89 9.49 -5.07
C GLN A 24 -5.04 10.21 -5.78
N SER A 25 -5.20 11.51 -5.54
CA SER A 25 -6.19 12.35 -6.21
C SER A 25 -6.01 12.33 -7.74
N ASN A 26 -4.77 12.45 -8.22
CA ASN A 26 -4.48 12.39 -9.65
C ASN A 26 -4.86 11.04 -10.28
N ILE A 27 -4.56 9.93 -9.60
CA ILE A 27 -4.90 8.58 -10.09
C ILE A 27 -6.42 8.35 -10.05
N ALA A 28 -7.09 8.81 -9.00
CA ALA A 28 -8.54 8.75 -8.87
C ALA A 28 -9.23 9.57 -9.97
N HIS A 29 -8.71 10.77 -10.27
CA HIS A 29 -9.19 11.60 -11.36
C HIS A 29 -9.04 10.90 -12.72
N HIS A 30 -7.87 10.30 -13.01
CA HIS A 30 -7.67 9.54 -14.25
C HIS A 30 -8.61 8.34 -14.41
N ARG A 31 -9.02 7.72 -13.30
CA ARG A 31 -10.04 6.66 -13.29
C ARG A 31 -11.44 7.23 -13.54
N MET A 32 -11.81 8.30 -12.87
CA MET A 32 -13.12 8.95 -13.00
C MET A 32 -13.36 9.43 -14.44
N VAL A 33 -12.35 10.03 -15.06
CA VAL A 33 -12.40 10.47 -16.46
C VAL A 33 -12.42 9.30 -17.45
N GLY A 34 -12.05 8.08 -17.03
CA GLY A 34 -12.03 6.90 -17.91
C GLY A 34 -10.83 6.84 -18.86
N SER A 35 -9.75 7.57 -18.56
CA SER A 35 -8.54 7.62 -19.38
C SER A 35 -7.83 6.25 -19.46
N TYR A 36 -6.97 6.06 -20.46
CA TYR A 36 -6.16 4.84 -20.61
C TYR A 36 -5.36 4.55 -19.31
N LEU A 37 -4.74 5.57 -18.73
CA LEU A 37 -3.95 5.45 -17.50
C LEU A 37 -4.80 4.91 -16.34
N GLY A 38 -6.01 5.44 -16.16
CA GLY A 38 -6.95 5.02 -15.12
C GLY A 38 -7.31 3.54 -15.23
N ARG A 39 -7.62 3.07 -16.46
CA ARG A 39 -7.90 1.65 -16.72
C ARG A 39 -6.69 0.76 -16.44
N ARG A 40 -5.48 1.21 -16.75
CA ARG A 40 -4.23 0.45 -16.48
C ARG A 40 -3.91 0.38 -14.98
N HIS A 41 -4.13 1.46 -14.24
CA HIS A 41 -3.99 1.49 -12.79
C HIS A 41 -5.02 0.60 -12.08
N ALA A 42 -6.24 0.51 -12.59
CA ALA A 42 -7.26 -0.42 -12.09
C ALA A 42 -6.91 -1.89 -12.37
N GLY A 43 -6.40 -2.18 -13.58
CA GLY A 43 -6.03 -3.53 -13.99
C GLY A 43 -4.65 -4.01 -13.53
N GLY A 44 -3.90 -3.22 -12.76
CA GLY A 44 -2.55 -3.59 -12.32
C GLY A 44 -1.54 -3.73 -13.46
N LEU A 45 -1.75 -3.04 -14.58
CA LEU A 45 -0.90 -3.18 -15.75
C LEU A 45 0.11 -2.04 -15.85
N PRO A 46 1.22 -2.21 -16.60
CA PRO A 46 2.15 -1.13 -16.88
C PRO A 46 1.47 0.02 -17.61
N VAL A 47 1.68 1.24 -17.13
CA VAL A 47 1.01 2.46 -17.60
C VAL A 47 1.81 3.15 -18.73
N ARG A 48 3.14 2.98 -18.75
CA ARG A 48 4.07 3.66 -19.68
C ARG A 48 4.33 2.87 -20.97
N GLY A 49 3.32 2.15 -21.50
CA GLY A 49 3.44 1.42 -22.78
C GLY A 49 4.38 0.21 -22.77
N GLN A 50 4.70 -0.34 -21.60
CA GLN A 50 5.57 -1.51 -21.49
C GLN A 50 4.84 -2.79 -21.92
N ARG A 51 5.58 -3.75 -22.49
CA ARG A 51 5.07 -5.06 -22.90
C ARG A 51 4.63 -5.88 -21.67
N THR A 52 3.50 -6.56 -21.77
CA THR A 52 2.93 -7.39 -20.69
C THR A 52 3.04 -8.89 -20.90
N LYS A 53 3.52 -9.33 -22.07
CA LYS A 53 3.56 -10.75 -22.45
C LYS A 53 4.57 -11.56 -21.62
N THR A 54 5.72 -10.97 -21.29
CA THR A 54 6.82 -11.69 -20.62
C THR A 54 7.01 -11.22 -19.18
N ASN A 55 7.05 -9.91 -18.93
CA ASN A 55 7.39 -9.35 -17.61
C ASN A 55 6.42 -8.22 -17.22
N ALA A 56 5.51 -8.50 -16.29
CA ALA A 56 4.56 -7.49 -15.75
C ALA A 56 4.32 -7.60 -14.23
N ASN A 57 5.02 -8.50 -13.55
CA ASN A 57 4.71 -8.91 -12.17
C ASN A 57 4.78 -7.74 -11.17
N THR A 58 5.78 -6.87 -11.30
CA THR A 58 5.94 -5.70 -10.43
C THR A 58 4.81 -4.70 -10.59
N ALA A 59 4.37 -4.46 -11.84
CA ALA A 59 3.22 -3.61 -12.12
C ALA A 59 1.92 -4.21 -11.54
N GLY A 60 1.71 -5.52 -11.70
CA GLY A 60 0.58 -6.24 -11.12
C GLY A 60 0.47 -6.07 -9.61
N LYS A 61 1.60 -6.04 -8.92
CA LYS A 61 1.64 -5.90 -7.46
C LYS A 61 1.44 -4.45 -7.01
N LEU A 62 2.07 -3.49 -7.70
CA LEU A 62 2.27 -2.10 -7.22
C LEU A 62 1.38 -1.05 -7.89
N ASN A 63 0.80 -1.33 -9.05
CA ASN A 63 -0.13 -0.42 -9.71
C ASN A 63 -1.54 -0.73 -9.22
N ARG A 64 -2.06 0.14 -8.38
CA ARG A 64 -3.42 0.09 -7.81
C ARG A 64 -3.99 1.50 -7.83
N ILE A 65 -5.30 1.62 -7.73
CA ILE A 65 -5.98 2.92 -7.58
C ILE A 65 -5.52 3.60 -6.29
N GLU A 66 -5.54 2.86 -5.19
CA GLU A 66 -4.92 3.27 -3.94
C GLU A 66 -3.50 2.71 -3.88
N ARG A 67 -2.50 3.55 -4.16
CA ARG A 67 -1.10 3.12 -4.05
C ARG A 67 -0.74 2.92 -2.58
N ARG A 68 0.13 1.92 -2.33
CA ARG A 68 0.66 1.63 -0.99
C ARG A 68 1.36 2.87 -0.44
N ALA A 69 0.87 3.39 0.67
CA ALA A 69 1.52 4.43 1.43
C ALA A 69 2.50 3.79 2.42
N TYR A 70 3.78 4.19 2.37
CA TYR A 70 4.71 3.97 3.47
C TYR A 70 4.69 5.24 4.30
N SER A 71 4.10 5.22 5.49
CA SER A 71 4.15 6.36 6.41
C SER A 71 5.43 6.30 7.24
N THR A 72 6.10 7.43 7.38
CA THR A 72 7.32 7.59 8.20
C THR A 72 6.97 7.80 9.67
N VAL A 73 5.72 8.19 9.96
CA VAL A 73 5.15 7.99 11.29
C VAL A 73 5.02 6.49 11.52
N ALA A 74 5.75 5.97 12.51
CA ALA A 74 5.55 4.64 13.05
C ALA A 74 4.13 4.60 13.62
N GLY A 75 3.16 4.22 12.78
CA GLY A 75 1.83 3.88 13.25
C GLY A 75 1.98 2.72 14.22
N ALA A 76 1.57 2.94 15.46
CA ALA A 76 1.44 1.92 16.48
C ALA A 76 0.86 0.65 15.83
N VAL A 77 1.67 -0.40 15.78
CA VAL A 77 1.22 -1.75 15.45
C VAL A 77 0.15 -2.10 16.47
N GLY A 78 -1.11 -2.05 16.05
CA GLY A 78 -2.23 -2.51 16.84
C GLY A 78 -1.96 -3.95 17.24
N GLY A 79 -1.66 -4.14 18.53
CA GLY A 79 -1.59 -5.44 19.15
C GLY A 79 -2.94 -6.12 19.03
N GLY A 80 -3.08 -6.98 18.04
CA GLY A 80 -4.08 -8.02 18.06
C GLY A 80 -3.72 -8.97 19.20
N LEU A 81 -4.37 -8.78 20.35
CA LEU A 81 -4.51 -9.80 21.38
C LEU A 81 -5.09 -11.05 20.70
N PHE A 82 -4.23 -11.99 20.30
CA PHE A 82 -4.66 -13.36 20.18
C PHE A 82 -4.90 -13.84 21.61
N SER A 83 -6.18 -13.77 22.02
CA SER A 83 -6.69 -14.47 23.18
C SER A 83 -6.31 -15.94 23.01
N LEU A 84 -5.30 -16.38 23.76
CA LEU A 84 -4.96 -17.78 23.89
C LEU A 84 -6.10 -18.42 24.67
N GLY A 85 -7.10 -18.88 23.92
CA GLY A 85 -8.24 -19.61 24.45
C GLY A 85 -7.76 -20.83 25.22
N SER A 86 -8.12 -20.82 26.50
CA SER A 86 -8.24 -21.96 27.43
C SER A 86 -8.12 -23.35 26.78
N THR A 87 -7.19 -24.11 27.33
CA THR A 87 -7.12 -25.57 27.35
C THR A 87 -8.49 -26.24 27.20
N GLY A 88 -8.71 -26.90 26.06
CA GLY A 88 -9.84 -27.76 25.78
C GLY A 88 -9.37 -28.93 24.93
N SER A 89 -9.44 -30.12 25.50
CA SER A 89 -9.12 -31.43 24.93
C SER A 89 -9.76 -31.70 23.56
N ALA A 90 -8.95 -32.09 22.57
CA ALA A 90 -9.26 -32.97 21.44
C ALA A 90 -7.94 -33.15 20.66
N GLY A 91 -7.40 -34.34 20.48
CA GLY A 91 -7.99 -35.36 19.61
C GLY A 91 -7.12 -35.46 18.35
N LEU A 92 -6.37 -36.56 18.28
CA LEU A 92 -5.80 -37.22 17.10
C LEU A 92 -6.30 -36.70 15.74
N PHE A 93 -5.40 -36.26 14.85
CA PHE A 93 -5.45 -36.34 13.36
C PHE A 93 -4.25 -35.49 12.89
N GLY A 94 -3.31 -35.95 12.09
CA GLY A 94 -3.36 -36.93 11.04
C GLY A 94 -2.36 -36.42 10.01
N LEU A 95 -1.29 -37.19 9.85
CA LEU A 95 -0.24 -37.07 8.86
C LEU A 95 -0.84 -36.88 7.45
N LEU A 96 -0.44 -35.83 6.72
CA LEU A 96 -0.24 -35.80 5.26
C LEU A 96 0.37 -34.42 4.93
N GLY A 97 1.65 -34.32 4.55
CA GLY A 97 2.08 -34.69 3.21
C GLY A 97 1.85 -33.51 2.25
N ARG A 98 2.66 -32.45 2.36
CA ARG A 98 2.73 -31.37 1.37
C ARG A 98 4.06 -31.48 0.63
N ARG A 99 3.98 -31.98 -0.60
CA ARG A 99 4.91 -31.58 -1.67
C ARG A 99 4.55 -30.16 -2.11
#